data_AF-A0A8S4RKI0-F1
#
_entry.id   AF-A0A8S4RKI0-F1
#
_cell.length_a   1.000
_cell.length_b   1.000
_cell.length_c   1.000
_cell.angle_alpha   90.00
_cell.angle_beta   90.00
_cell.angle_gamma   90.00
#
_symmetry.space_group_name_H-M   'P 1'
#
loop_
_entity.id
_entity.type
_entity.pdbx_description
1 polymer ?
#
loop_
_entity_poly.entity_id
_entity_poly.type
_entity_poly.pdbx_seq_one_letter_code
_entity_poly.pdbx_strand_id
1 'polypeptide(L)'
;MEPTQYFGGVEGGGTHSNLVICDQLGRVVGKSRGPGTNHWALGIDECAQRIIDMLHTAKQDAGIPLDTPLDSLGLTLSGCEQESSNAMLAARVREKDGACAQTIYVASDTAGSLFTGAPNGGMVLIAGTGSNSLLRTPDGQQYGCGGWGYLFGDEGGAYWIAFRAVKTIFDDEDGLRPAPHPTRAVWRAISDHFGADTRADLLPYASKLFDKSQFAGLTAKLSKLAEAGDALSQHLFAEAGAALAAHVAALTERAQRAHSGAAVFRDGIRVVCVGSVWNSWSALKPGALKQLAARREKLNAASVISLAGRRNQFNFIADVVAVSAPSVVYIEIKDGRRADLFTGKSISLSNGSGFIVKEDGLILTNAHVVVNKPNAIVNVRLMDGSNHTGFVESVDLKSDLATLRIPVKNLPTMKLGTSADLRPGEWVVAMGSPLALSNTVTAGVVSSTQRGSAELGIRGKDMVYIQTDAPITFGNSGGPLVNLDGEAIGINSMKVTSGISFAIPIDYVKEFLAKSKTKPPPVSRRYLGITMLSLTENILLELRMRNPEVKESVIAQWAIWLAFRVFNLRN
;
A
#
# COMPACT_ATOMS: atom_id res chain seq x y z
N MET A 1 -55.45 42.19 15.82
CA MET A 1 -54.06 42.12 15.33
C MET A 1 -53.55 40.75 15.68
N GLU A 2 -52.96 40.03 14.74
CA GLU A 2 -52.28 38.77 15.09
C GLU A 2 -51.15 39.05 16.10
N PRO A 3 -50.89 38.14 17.05
CA PRO A 3 -49.78 38.29 17.98
C PRO A 3 -48.47 38.36 17.19
N THR A 4 -47.62 39.35 17.47
CA THR A 4 -46.29 39.47 16.88
C THR A 4 -45.45 38.24 17.23
N GLN A 5 -44.90 37.57 16.22
CA GLN A 5 -44.01 36.43 16.44
C GLN A 5 -42.57 36.87 16.71
N TYR A 6 -41.88 36.13 17.57
CA TYR A 6 -40.49 36.38 17.94
C TYR A 6 -39.62 35.11 17.87
N PHE A 7 -38.45 35.25 17.26
CA PHE A 7 -37.50 34.16 17.05
C PHE A 7 -36.17 34.50 17.69
N GLY A 8 -35.73 33.70 18.65
CA GLY A 8 -34.45 33.84 19.34
C GLY A 8 -33.36 33.00 18.71
N GLY A 9 -32.14 33.52 18.64
CA GLY A 9 -30.95 32.79 18.21
C GLY A 9 -29.79 33.05 19.16
N VAL A 10 -29.12 31.97 19.61
CA VAL A 10 -27.89 32.02 20.41
C VAL A 10 -26.73 31.47 19.60
N GLU A 11 -25.70 32.27 19.46
CA GLU A 11 -24.38 31.85 18.99
C GLU A 11 -23.46 31.74 20.22
N GLY A 12 -22.98 30.53 20.51
CA GLY A 12 -22.28 30.25 21.75
C GLY A 12 -20.92 29.60 21.53
N GLY A 13 -19.85 30.29 21.95
CA GLY A 13 -18.48 29.80 21.87
C GLY A 13 -17.91 29.36 23.22
N GLY A 14 -16.61 29.05 23.23
CA GLY A 14 -15.87 28.73 24.44
C GLY A 14 -15.61 29.94 25.37
N THR A 15 -15.63 31.16 24.83
CA THR A 15 -15.22 32.37 25.58
C THR A 15 -16.38 33.36 25.79
N HIS A 16 -17.19 33.59 24.76
CA HIS A 16 -18.35 34.48 24.81
C HIS A 16 -19.49 33.87 24.01
N SER A 17 -20.69 34.39 24.25
CA SER A 17 -21.90 34.03 23.50
C SER A 17 -22.71 35.28 23.22
N ASN A 18 -23.46 35.27 22.11
CA ASN A 18 -24.34 36.35 21.69
C ASN A 18 -25.75 35.80 21.50
N LEU A 19 -26.76 36.59 21.87
CA LEU A 19 -28.16 36.27 21.63
C LEU A 19 -28.81 37.43 20.87
N VAL A 20 -29.62 37.08 19.87
CA VAL A 20 -30.47 38.02 19.13
C VAL A 20 -31.91 37.54 19.12
N ILE A 21 -32.85 38.47 19.24
CA ILE A 21 -34.28 38.22 19.03
C ILE A 21 -34.70 38.97 17.77
N CYS A 22 -35.32 38.26 16.83
CA CYS A 22 -35.89 38.81 15.62
C CYS A 22 -37.42 38.77 15.65
N ASP A 23 -38.07 39.77 15.05
CA ASP A 23 -39.51 39.72 14.78
C ASP A 23 -39.82 38.90 13.52
N GLN A 24 -41.11 38.75 13.22
CA GLN A 24 -41.62 38.06 12.01
C GLN A 24 -41.15 38.64 10.66
N LEU A 25 -40.59 39.85 10.64
CA LEU A 25 -40.00 40.46 9.44
C LEU A 25 -38.48 40.26 9.37
N GLY A 26 -37.90 39.53 10.34
CA GLY A 26 -36.46 39.29 10.44
C GLY A 26 -35.68 40.49 10.98
N ARG A 27 -36.35 41.49 11.56
CA ARG A 27 -35.67 42.65 12.16
C ARG A 27 -35.20 42.26 13.56
N VAL A 28 -33.94 42.54 13.88
CA VAL A 28 -33.42 42.33 15.23
C VAL A 28 -34.02 43.37 16.17
N VAL A 29 -34.79 42.90 17.15
CA VAL A 29 -35.49 43.73 18.15
C VAL A 29 -34.88 43.67 19.53
N GLY A 30 -34.09 42.64 19.84
CA GLY A 30 -33.38 42.53 21.13
C GLY A 30 -32.02 41.85 20.97
N LYS A 31 -31.06 42.25 21.79
CA LYS A 31 -29.71 41.67 21.81
C LYS A 31 -29.21 41.50 23.24
N SER A 32 -28.36 40.49 23.43
CA SER A 32 -27.53 40.39 24.63
C SER A 32 -26.22 39.68 24.33
N ARG A 33 -25.25 39.86 25.23
CA ARG A 33 -23.95 39.20 25.19
C ARG A 33 -23.67 38.60 26.55
N GLY A 34 -23.12 37.40 26.57
CA GLY A 34 -22.80 36.66 27.78
C GLY A 34 -21.48 35.91 27.71
N PRO A 35 -21.14 35.18 28.78
CA PRO A 35 -19.97 34.32 28.83
C PRO A 35 -20.13 33.10 27.88
N GLY A 36 -19.06 32.32 27.71
CA GLY A 36 -19.09 31.11 26.90
C GLY A 36 -20.12 30.08 27.40
N THR A 37 -20.67 29.30 26.49
CA THR A 37 -21.76 28.31 26.74
C THR A 37 -21.40 26.92 26.21
N ASN A 38 -20.12 26.54 26.24
CA ASN A 38 -19.71 25.18 25.91
C ASN A 38 -20.02 24.25 27.10
N HIS A 39 -20.99 23.36 26.95
CA HIS A 39 -21.47 22.52 28.04
C HIS A 39 -20.48 21.44 28.47
N TRP A 40 -19.51 21.05 27.63
CA TRP A 40 -18.46 20.10 28.02
C TRP A 40 -17.48 20.70 29.03
N ALA A 41 -17.28 22.01 28.98
CA ALA A 41 -16.42 22.72 29.93
C ALA A 41 -17.17 23.12 31.21
N LEU A 42 -18.45 23.45 31.10
CA LEU A 42 -19.23 24.07 32.19
C LEU A 42 -20.16 23.11 32.92
N GLY A 43 -20.57 22.03 32.26
CA GLY A 43 -21.77 21.28 32.61
C GLY A 43 -23.04 21.89 32.01
N ILE A 44 -24.06 21.04 31.83
CA ILE A 44 -25.33 21.42 31.20
C ILE A 44 -26.11 22.45 32.03
N ASP A 45 -26.07 22.36 33.37
CA ASP A 45 -26.85 23.27 34.22
C ASP A 45 -26.37 24.72 34.11
N GLU A 46 -25.06 24.94 34.27
CA GLU A 46 -24.45 26.27 34.14
C GLU A 46 -24.62 26.82 32.72
N CYS A 47 -24.47 25.97 31.70
CA CYS A 47 -24.72 26.37 30.31
C CYS A 47 -26.17 26.85 30.10
N ALA A 48 -27.16 26.09 30.59
CA ALA A 48 -28.56 26.46 30.51
C ALA A 48 -28.86 27.76 31.28
N GLN A 49 -28.24 27.97 32.45
CA GLN A 49 -28.41 29.20 33.24
C GLN A 49 -27.95 30.42 32.44
N ARG A 50 -26.73 30.36 31.86
CA ARG A 50 -26.18 31.44 31.04
C ARG A 50 -27.06 31.79 29.84
N ILE A 51 -27.68 30.79 29.21
CA ILE A 51 -28.61 30.99 28.10
C ILE A 51 -29.86 31.74 28.55
N ILE A 52 -30.44 31.36 29.69
CA ILE A 52 -31.63 32.04 30.25
C ILE A 52 -31.31 33.47 30.66
N ASP A 53 -30.18 33.72 31.32
CA ASP A 53 -29.78 35.07 31.72
C ASP A 53 -29.61 35.99 30.50
N MET A 54 -29.00 35.47 29.42
CA MET A 54 -28.92 36.18 28.14
C MET A 54 -30.30 36.40 27.52
N LEU A 55 -31.20 35.42 27.56
CA LEU A 55 -32.54 35.52 27.00
C LEU A 55 -33.36 36.60 27.73
N HIS A 56 -33.31 36.64 29.05
CA HIS A 56 -34.00 37.65 29.85
C HIS A 56 -33.49 39.05 29.54
N THR A 57 -32.17 39.21 29.43
CA THR A 57 -31.55 40.47 29.04
C THR A 57 -32.01 40.92 27.65
N ALA A 58 -32.06 40.00 26.67
CA ALA A 58 -32.49 40.32 25.31
C ALA A 58 -33.99 40.61 25.19
N LYS A 59 -34.84 39.91 25.96
CA LYS A 59 -36.28 40.22 26.05
C LYS A 59 -36.50 41.61 26.63
N GLN A 60 -35.77 41.98 27.69
CA GLN A 60 -35.82 43.31 28.28
C GLN A 60 -35.40 44.40 27.28
N ASP A 61 -34.30 44.19 26.54
CA ASP A 61 -33.84 45.09 25.47
C ASP A 61 -34.90 45.28 24.38
N ALA A 62 -35.63 44.21 24.03
CA ALA A 62 -36.72 44.25 23.05
C ALA A 62 -38.06 44.78 23.59
N GLY A 63 -38.18 45.05 24.90
CA GLY A 63 -39.46 45.38 25.53
C GLY A 63 -40.48 44.23 25.54
N ILE A 64 -40.01 42.98 25.43
CA ILE A 64 -40.83 41.77 25.47
C ILE A 64 -40.99 41.33 26.94
N PRO A 65 -42.22 41.17 27.46
CA PRO A 65 -42.44 40.63 28.80
C PRO A 65 -41.79 39.25 28.98
N LEU A 66 -41.19 38.98 30.15
CA LEU A 66 -40.45 37.73 30.38
C LEU A 66 -41.33 36.48 30.27
N ASP A 67 -42.60 36.59 30.63
CA ASP A 67 -43.63 35.55 30.56
C ASP A 67 -44.19 35.32 29.14
N THR A 68 -43.81 36.16 28.17
CA THR A 68 -44.16 35.95 26.76
C THR A 68 -43.15 35.00 26.11
N PRO A 69 -43.53 33.77 25.73
CA PRO A 69 -42.61 32.83 25.09
C PRO A 69 -42.28 33.27 23.67
N LEU A 70 -41.01 33.09 23.27
CA LEU A 70 -40.62 33.17 21.87
C LEU A 70 -41.26 32.01 21.09
N ASP A 71 -41.59 32.20 19.81
CA ASP A 71 -42.09 31.12 18.95
C ASP A 71 -41.04 30.02 18.78
N SER A 72 -39.76 30.42 18.66
CA SER A 72 -38.65 29.47 18.76
C SER A 72 -37.37 30.10 19.31
N LEU A 73 -36.51 29.24 19.86
CA LEU A 73 -35.17 29.58 20.31
C LEU A 73 -34.16 28.58 19.72
N GLY A 74 -33.35 29.05 18.77
CA GLY A 74 -32.24 28.29 18.19
C GLY A 74 -30.96 28.49 19.01
N LEU A 75 -30.34 27.40 19.44
CA LEU A 75 -29.09 27.37 20.20
C LEU A 75 -28.01 26.72 19.32
N THR A 76 -27.12 27.53 18.75
CA THR A 76 -26.00 27.07 17.92
C THR A 76 -24.69 27.24 18.69
N LEU A 77 -24.27 26.18 19.36
CA LEU A 77 -23.26 26.25 20.42
C LEU A 77 -22.09 25.30 20.13
N SER A 78 -20.90 25.70 20.57
CA SER A 78 -19.71 24.85 20.58
C SER A 78 -19.93 23.62 21.47
N GLY A 79 -19.69 22.42 20.93
CA GLY A 79 -19.87 21.16 21.65
C GLY A 79 -21.23 20.48 21.44
N CYS A 80 -22.12 21.08 20.63
CA CYS A 80 -23.46 20.55 20.37
C CYS A 80 -23.56 19.68 19.11
N GLU A 81 -22.61 18.76 18.91
CA GLU A 81 -22.57 17.80 17.81
C GLU A 81 -23.40 16.54 18.09
N GLN A 82 -23.63 16.20 19.38
CA GLN A 82 -24.32 14.98 19.79
C GLN A 82 -25.78 15.25 20.17
N GLU A 83 -26.71 14.61 19.46
CA GLU A 83 -28.16 14.79 19.63
C GLU A 83 -28.66 14.50 21.04
N SER A 84 -28.12 13.50 21.75
CA SER A 84 -28.51 13.20 23.13
C SER A 84 -28.17 14.33 24.11
N SER A 85 -26.94 14.87 24.04
CA SER A 85 -26.52 16.01 24.87
C SER A 85 -27.32 17.28 24.52
N ASN A 86 -27.64 17.47 23.25
CA ASN A 86 -28.47 18.57 22.75
C ASN A 86 -29.88 18.50 23.31
N ALA A 87 -30.49 17.31 23.33
CA ALA A 87 -31.81 17.08 23.92
C ALA A 87 -31.81 17.36 25.44
N MET A 88 -30.77 16.93 26.16
CA MET A 88 -30.62 17.21 27.59
C MET A 88 -30.49 18.72 27.85
N LEU A 89 -29.71 19.44 27.06
CA LEU A 89 -29.57 20.89 27.18
C LEU A 89 -30.89 21.61 26.89
N ALA A 90 -31.60 21.23 25.82
CA ALA A 90 -32.90 21.79 25.47
C ALA A 90 -33.93 21.59 26.59
N ALA A 91 -33.97 20.38 27.18
CA ALA A 91 -34.82 20.08 28.33
C ALA A 91 -34.44 20.97 29.52
N ARG A 92 -33.14 21.10 29.83
CA ARG A 92 -32.70 21.88 30.98
C ARG A 92 -32.96 23.38 30.85
N VAL A 93 -32.83 23.95 29.64
CA VAL A 93 -33.21 25.34 29.37
C VAL A 93 -34.71 25.54 29.64
N ARG A 94 -35.55 24.61 29.19
CA ARG A 94 -37.00 24.66 29.42
C ARG A 94 -37.38 24.47 30.90
N GLU A 95 -36.65 23.64 31.64
CA GLU A 95 -36.86 23.48 33.08
C GLU A 95 -36.52 24.75 33.87
N LYS A 96 -35.49 25.50 33.44
CA LYS A 96 -35.09 26.75 34.10
C LYS A 96 -36.07 27.89 33.82
N ASP A 97 -36.67 27.93 32.64
CA ASP A 97 -37.72 28.89 32.29
C ASP A 97 -38.73 28.27 31.33
N GLY A 98 -39.91 27.91 31.85
CA GLY A 98 -41.00 27.32 31.07
C GLY A 98 -41.61 28.28 30.04
N ALA A 99 -41.38 29.60 30.18
CA ALA A 99 -41.83 30.64 29.26
C ALA A 99 -40.70 31.14 28.34
N CYS A 100 -39.57 30.42 28.24
CA CYS A 100 -38.46 30.83 27.38
C CYS A 100 -38.87 30.85 25.89
N ALA A 101 -39.37 29.72 25.38
CA ALA A 101 -39.79 29.55 24.00
C ALA A 101 -40.72 28.33 23.83
N GLN A 102 -41.60 28.37 22.82
CA GLN A 102 -42.47 27.24 22.45
C GLN A 102 -41.61 26.07 21.94
N THR A 103 -40.67 26.36 21.04
CA THR A 103 -39.73 25.36 20.48
C THR A 103 -38.29 25.75 20.78
N ILE A 104 -37.46 24.76 21.16
CA ILE A 104 -36.02 24.94 21.35
C ILE A 104 -35.30 23.99 20.40
N TYR A 105 -34.41 24.54 19.56
CA TYR A 105 -33.56 23.75 18.67
C TYR A 105 -32.11 23.90 19.11
N VAL A 106 -31.36 22.81 19.17
CA VAL A 106 -29.95 22.81 19.58
C VAL A 106 -29.10 22.15 18.51
N ALA A 107 -28.07 22.86 18.07
CA ALA A 107 -27.12 22.41 17.07
C ALA A 107 -25.72 22.96 17.35
N SER A 108 -24.74 22.48 16.58
CA SER A 108 -23.37 22.99 16.65
C SER A 108 -23.27 24.45 16.18
N ASP A 109 -22.27 25.15 16.70
CA ASP A 109 -21.83 26.47 16.23
C ASP A 109 -21.55 26.50 14.71
N THR A 110 -21.04 25.39 14.16
CA THR A 110 -20.84 25.21 12.72
C THR A 110 -22.14 25.24 11.94
N ALA A 111 -23.23 24.65 12.43
CA ALA A 111 -24.51 24.66 11.73
C ALA A 111 -25.07 26.09 11.61
N GLY A 112 -25.16 26.84 12.72
CA GLY A 112 -25.65 28.22 12.71
C GLY A 112 -24.84 29.13 11.79
N SER A 113 -23.51 29.02 11.87
CA SER A 113 -22.60 29.77 11.02
C SER A 113 -22.76 29.46 9.54
N LEU A 114 -22.96 28.18 9.21
CA LEU A 114 -23.14 27.74 7.82
C LEU A 114 -24.46 28.24 7.23
N PHE A 115 -25.57 28.14 7.96
CA PHE A 115 -26.86 28.64 7.50
C PHE A 115 -26.88 30.16 7.34
N THR A 116 -26.11 30.88 8.16
CA THR A 116 -25.97 32.34 8.06
C THR A 116 -25.11 32.75 6.87
N GLY A 117 -23.96 32.11 6.68
CA GLY A 117 -22.96 32.54 5.71
C GLY A 117 -23.01 31.84 4.35
N ALA A 118 -23.64 30.66 4.25
CA ALA A 118 -23.71 29.85 3.03
C ALA A 118 -25.02 29.01 2.97
N PRO A 119 -26.21 29.65 2.92
CA PRO A 119 -27.50 28.96 3.01
C PRO A 119 -27.75 27.94 1.89
N ASN A 120 -27.16 28.13 0.71
CA ASN A 120 -27.33 27.28 -0.47
C ASN A 120 -26.27 26.18 -0.61
N GLY A 121 -25.48 25.94 0.43
CA GLY A 121 -24.33 25.04 0.39
C GLY A 121 -23.00 25.78 0.30
N GLY A 122 -21.98 25.17 0.88
CA GLY A 122 -20.67 25.76 1.13
C GLY A 122 -20.01 25.11 2.33
N MET A 123 -19.10 25.82 2.97
CA MET A 123 -18.37 25.32 4.12
C MET A 123 -18.24 26.41 5.18
N VAL A 124 -18.22 26.03 6.44
CA VAL A 124 -17.76 26.86 7.56
C VAL A 124 -16.44 26.30 8.07
N LEU A 125 -15.53 27.20 8.45
CA LEU A 125 -14.29 26.87 9.11
C LEU A 125 -14.10 27.77 10.34
N ILE A 126 -14.28 27.18 11.50
CA ILE A 126 -14.15 27.84 12.80
C ILE A 126 -12.69 27.76 13.24
N ALA A 127 -12.11 28.90 13.62
CA ALA A 127 -10.81 29.05 14.26
C ALA A 127 -10.91 30.14 15.35
N GLY A 128 -11.29 29.70 16.56
CA GLY A 128 -11.38 30.52 17.77
C GLY A 128 -10.50 29.92 18.85
N THR A 129 -11.03 29.74 20.06
CA THR A 129 -10.34 28.99 21.13
C THR A 129 -9.94 27.58 20.69
N GLY A 130 -10.84 26.90 19.95
CA GLY A 130 -10.57 25.65 19.24
C GLY A 130 -10.79 25.80 17.73
N SER A 131 -10.93 24.69 17.02
CA SER A 131 -11.27 24.68 15.59
C SER A 131 -12.27 23.58 15.23
N ASN A 132 -13.13 23.87 14.26
CA ASN A 132 -14.13 22.93 13.75
C ASN A 132 -14.49 23.30 12.31
N SER A 133 -15.04 22.36 11.55
CA SER A 133 -15.45 22.62 10.18
C SER A 133 -16.59 21.73 9.72
N LEU A 134 -17.49 22.31 8.94
CA LEU A 134 -18.65 21.64 8.38
C LEU A 134 -18.86 22.09 6.94
N LEU A 135 -18.99 21.14 6.03
CA LEU A 135 -19.32 21.37 4.63
C LEU A 135 -20.72 20.84 4.35
N ARG A 136 -21.55 21.62 3.67
CA ARG A 136 -22.84 21.21 3.12
C ARG A 136 -22.86 21.35 1.61
N THR A 137 -23.19 20.27 0.91
CA THR A 137 -23.32 20.26 -0.55
C THR A 137 -24.67 20.86 -0.96
N PRO A 138 -24.83 21.31 -2.23
CA PRO A 138 -26.09 21.93 -2.69
C PRO A 138 -27.32 21.01 -2.57
N ASP A 139 -27.13 19.69 -2.66
CA ASP A 139 -28.17 18.68 -2.46
C ASP A 139 -28.47 18.40 -0.96
N GLY A 140 -27.75 19.07 -0.05
CA GLY A 140 -28.01 19.06 1.38
C GLY A 140 -27.17 18.08 2.21
N GLN A 141 -26.31 17.26 1.61
CA GLN A 141 -25.44 16.35 2.36
C GLN A 141 -24.39 17.12 3.18
N GLN A 142 -24.01 16.59 4.34
CA GLN A 142 -23.11 17.27 5.27
C GLN A 142 -21.87 16.42 5.60
N TYR A 143 -20.74 17.09 5.76
CA TYR A 143 -19.43 16.48 6.05
C TYR A 143 -18.68 17.32 7.10
N GLY A 144 -18.34 16.70 8.22
CA GLY A 144 -17.57 17.35 9.31
C GLY A 144 -16.11 16.92 9.36
N CYS A 145 -15.25 17.83 9.83
CA CYS A 145 -13.82 17.58 10.09
C CYS A 145 -13.34 18.50 11.24
N GLY A 146 -12.59 17.93 12.20
CA GLY A 146 -12.21 18.64 13.43
C GLY A 146 -13.35 18.68 14.44
N GLY A 147 -13.26 19.59 15.42
CA GLY A 147 -14.28 19.73 16.47
C GLY A 147 -14.15 18.76 17.64
N TRP A 148 -13.06 17.99 17.72
CA TRP A 148 -12.86 16.97 18.77
C TRP A 148 -12.33 17.51 20.11
N GLY A 149 -12.14 18.83 20.20
CA GLY A 149 -11.60 19.49 21.38
C GLY A 149 -10.08 19.32 21.53
N TYR A 150 -9.56 19.91 22.61
CA TYR A 150 -8.14 20.21 22.76
C TYR A 150 -7.25 18.98 23.01
N LEU A 151 -7.83 17.88 23.52
CA LEU A 151 -7.10 16.63 23.74
C LEU A 151 -6.89 15.82 22.46
N PHE A 152 -7.78 15.98 21.47
CA PHE A 152 -7.83 15.13 20.28
C PHE A 152 -7.73 15.92 18.96
N GLY A 153 -7.54 17.24 19.01
CA GLY A 153 -7.46 18.07 17.82
C GLY A 153 -7.33 19.56 18.13
N ASP A 154 -8.30 20.35 17.67
CA ASP A 154 -8.27 21.82 17.62
C ASP A 154 -7.15 22.41 16.74
N GLU A 155 -6.65 21.65 15.75
CA GLU A 155 -5.57 22.11 14.90
C GLU A 155 -5.92 23.40 14.17
N GLY A 156 -5.03 24.39 14.27
CA GLY A 156 -5.24 25.73 13.74
C GLY A 156 -6.06 26.68 14.64
N GLY A 157 -6.65 26.18 15.72
CA GLY A 157 -7.26 27.01 16.76
C GLY A 157 -6.24 27.70 17.67
N ALA A 158 -6.69 28.67 18.46
CA ALA A 158 -5.84 29.43 19.37
C ALA A 158 -5.22 28.56 20.48
N TYR A 159 -5.93 27.56 21.00
CA TYR A 159 -5.32 26.61 21.94
C TYR A 159 -4.13 25.89 21.30
N TRP A 160 -4.30 25.41 20.06
CA TRP A 160 -3.27 24.65 19.36
C TRP A 160 -2.03 25.50 19.07
N ILE A 161 -2.20 26.76 18.66
CA ILE A 161 -1.09 27.70 18.45
C ILE A 161 -0.31 27.93 19.76
N ALA A 162 -1.03 28.22 20.85
CA ALA A 162 -0.45 28.44 22.17
C ALA A 162 0.29 27.18 22.68
N PHE A 163 -0.32 26.00 22.53
CA PHE A 163 0.25 24.73 22.95
C PHE A 163 1.53 24.42 22.18
N ARG A 164 1.51 24.61 20.86
CA ARG A 164 2.69 24.45 20.00
C ARG A 164 3.81 25.40 20.40
N ALA A 165 3.50 26.66 20.69
CA ALA A 165 4.49 27.62 21.17
C ALA A 165 5.18 27.14 22.45
N VAL A 166 4.41 26.79 23.48
CA VAL A 166 4.94 26.28 24.75
C VAL A 166 5.74 25.00 24.53
N LYS A 167 5.21 24.05 23.74
CA LYS A 167 5.89 22.78 23.46
C LYS A 167 7.20 22.98 22.71
N THR A 168 7.27 23.91 21.76
CA THR A 168 8.51 24.25 21.06
C THR A 168 9.57 24.78 22.01
N ILE A 169 9.21 25.62 22.99
CA ILE A 169 10.18 26.09 24.00
C ILE A 169 10.69 24.93 24.86
N PHE A 170 9.80 24.07 25.35
CA PHE A 170 10.20 22.93 26.17
C PHE A 170 11.13 21.98 25.43
N ASP A 171 10.81 21.67 24.17
CA ASP A 171 11.62 20.75 23.37
C ASP A 171 13.01 21.29 23.05
N ASP A 172 13.11 22.60 22.79
CA ASP A 172 14.37 23.26 22.47
C ASP A 172 15.29 23.31 23.70
N GLU A 173 14.75 23.71 24.86
CA GLU A 173 15.53 23.78 26.09
C GLU A 173 15.91 22.42 26.67
N ASP A 174 15.10 21.38 26.46
CA ASP A 174 15.45 20.01 26.83
C ASP A 174 16.43 19.33 25.85
N GLY A 175 16.69 19.96 24.70
CA GLY A 175 17.47 19.36 23.62
C GLY A 175 16.77 18.19 22.92
N LEU A 176 15.45 18.06 23.09
CA LEU A 176 14.65 16.99 22.48
C LEU A 176 14.42 17.25 20.99
N ARG A 177 14.04 18.48 20.63
CA ARG A 177 13.90 18.94 19.25
C ARG A 177 14.27 20.42 19.17
N PRO A 178 15.22 20.80 18.28
CA PRO A 178 15.58 22.20 18.14
C PRO A 178 14.42 23.02 17.60
N ALA A 179 14.24 24.23 18.13
CA ALA A 179 13.27 25.18 17.59
C ALA A 179 13.66 25.58 16.16
N PRO A 180 12.67 25.75 15.25
CA PRO A 180 12.95 26.14 13.87
C PRO A 180 13.47 27.59 13.75
N HIS A 181 13.28 28.40 14.78
CA HIS A 181 13.61 29.83 14.84
C HIS A 181 13.96 30.24 16.28
N PRO A 182 14.60 31.41 16.48
CA PRO A 182 14.93 31.91 17.82
C PRO A 182 13.72 31.98 18.77
N THR A 183 13.91 31.53 20.01
CA THR A 183 12.84 31.28 20.99
C THR A 183 12.58 32.41 21.98
N ARG A 184 13.53 33.34 22.13
CA ARG A 184 13.55 34.33 23.22
C ARG A 184 12.27 35.20 23.31
N ALA A 185 11.77 35.69 22.18
CA ALA A 185 10.58 36.57 22.17
C ALA A 185 9.31 35.81 22.55
N VAL A 186 9.16 34.59 22.02
CA VAL A 186 8.05 33.69 22.32
C VAL A 186 8.08 33.25 23.79
N TRP A 187 9.26 32.89 24.33
CA TRP A 187 9.41 32.59 25.75
C TRP A 187 8.96 33.76 26.63
N ARG A 188 9.41 34.98 26.33
CA ARG A 188 8.96 36.18 27.07
C ARG A 188 7.44 36.35 27.03
N ALA A 189 6.81 36.15 25.87
CA ALA A 189 5.36 36.23 25.76
C ALA A 189 4.64 35.16 26.60
N ILE A 190 5.19 33.94 26.67
CA ILE A 190 4.70 32.84 27.51
C ILE A 190 4.83 33.21 28.99
N SER A 191 6.04 33.58 29.43
CA SER A 191 6.32 34.03 30.80
C SER A 191 5.41 35.15 31.24
N ASP A 192 5.26 36.19 30.42
CA ASP A 192 4.40 37.34 30.70
C ASP A 192 2.90 36.95 30.72
N HIS A 193 2.49 35.88 30.04
CA HIS A 193 1.09 35.44 29.99
C HIS A 193 0.69 34.62 31.21
N PHE A 194 1.56 33.72 31.65
CA PHE A 194 1.31 32.84 32.78
C PHE A 194 1.88 33.37 34.10
N GLY A 195 2.64 34.47 34.08
CA GLY A 195 3.38 34.93 35.27
C GLY A 195 4.43 33.92 35.71
N ALA A 196 5.15 33.34 34.74
CA ALA A 196 6.08 32.24 34.94
C ALA A 196 7.53 32.68 34.68
N ASP A 197 8.42 32.51 35.65
CA ASP A 197 9.85 32.81 35.50
C ASP A 197 10.61 31.65 34.85
N THR A 198 10.16 30.42 35.11
CA THR A 198 10.76 29.18 34.62
C THR A 198 9.75 28.28 33.93
N ARG A 199 10.22 27.30 33.15
CA ARG A 199 9.35 26.28 32.54
C ARG A 199 8.57 25.46 33.58
N ALA A 200 9.14 25.24 34.77
CA ALA A 200 8.48 24.50 35.84
C ALA A 200 7.22 25.21 36.37
N ASP A 201 7.21 26.55 36.32
CA ASP A 201 6.07 27.36 36.76
C ASP A 201 4.84 27.22 35.84
N LEU A 202 5.01 26.64 34.65
CA LEU A 202 3.93 26.35 33.71
C LEU A 202 3.18 25.04 34.01
N LEU A 203 3.76 24.13 34.81
CA LEU A 203 3.17 22.82 35.10
C LEU A 203 1.79 22.88 35.77
N PRO A 204 1.51 23.81 36.71
CA PRO A 204 0.17 23.97 37.27
C PRO A 204 -0.88 24.32 36.21
N TYR A 205 -0.54 25.14 35.20
CA TYR A 205 -1.43 25.53 34.10
C TYR A 205 -1.70 24.40 33.12
N ALA A 206 -0.88 23.35 33.10
CA ALA A 206 -1.11 22.12 32.34
C ALA A 206 -1.89 21.06 33.14
N SER A 207 -2.24 21.35 34.40
CA SER A 207 -2.86 20.38 35.30
C SER A 207 -3.96 21.02 36.16
N LYS A 208 -3.68 21.32 37.44
CA LYS A 208 -4.68 21.76 38.42
C LYS A 208 -5.32 23.11 38.10
N LEU A 209 -4.59 24.00 37.42
CA LEU A 209 -5.04 25.35 37.06
C LEU A 209 -5.39 25.45 35.57
N PHE A 210 -5.59 24.31 34.88
CA PHE A 210 -5.85 24.33 33.46
C PHE A 210 -7.21 24.98 33.16
N ASP A 211 -7.16 26.10 32.42
CA ASP A 211 -8.31 26.68 31.74
C ASP A 211 -7.98 26.85 30.25
N LYS A 212 -8.80 26.24 29.39
CA LYS A 212 -8.55 26.23 27.94
C LYS A 212 -8.56 27.64 27.35
N SER A 213 -9.47 28.50 27.80
CA SER A 213 -9.61 29.87 27.27
C SER A 213 -8.43 30.75 27.69
N GLN A 214 -7.99 30.65 28.94
CA GLN A 214 -6.81 31.32 29.46
C GLN A 214 -5.56 30.87 28.70
N PHE A 215 -5.38 29.56 28.50
CA PHE A 215 -4.24 29.01 27.79
C PHE A 215 -4.22 29.48 26.33
N ALA A 216 -5.35 29.37 25.63
CA ALA A 216 -5.50 29.85 24.25
C ALA A 216 -5.27 31.36 24.11
N GLY A 217 -5.51 32.14 25.17
CA GLY A 217 -5.29 33.59 25.22
C GLY A 217 -3.85 34.02 24.89
N LEU A 218 -2.86 33.14 25.11
CA LEU A 218 -1.46 33.37 24.72
C LEU A 218 -1.35 33.71 23.22
N THR A 219 -2.20 33.12 22.38
CA THR A 219 -2.21 33.33 20.93
C THR A 219 -2.37 34.81 20.54
N ALA A 220 -3.06 35.62 21.34
CA ALA A 220 -3.17 37.05 21.07
C ALA A 220 -1.80 37.76 21.21
N LYS A 221 -0.94 37.32 22.12
CA LYS A 221 0.43 37.86 22.25
C LYS A 221 1.33 37.35 21.11
N LEU A 222 1.22 36.07 20.76
CA LEU A 222 1.97 35.48 19.64
C LEU A 222 1.58 36.11 18.30
N SER A 223 0.31 36.46 18.12
CA SER A 223 -0.19 37.19 16.95
C SER A 223 0.54 38.52 16.77
N LYS A 224 0.62 39.33 17.83
CA LYS A 224 1.36 40.61 17.82
C LYS A 224 2.85 40.43 17.51
N LEU A 225 3.47 39.35 18.00
CA LEU A 225 4.86 39.02 17.67
C LEU A 225 5.01 38.67 16.19
N ALA A 226 4.10 37.87 15.63
CA ALA A 226 4.11 37.52 14.21
C ALA A 226 3.95 38.77 13.31
N GLU A 227 3.07 39.70 13.70
CA GLU A 227 2.89 41.00 13.05
C GLU A 227 4.17 41.87 13.13
N ALA A 228 4.88 41.80 14.26
CA ALA A 228 6.16 42.49 14.47
C ALA A 228 7.36 41.81 13.77
N GLY A 229 7.17 40.69 13.07
CA GLY A 229 8.22 40.01 12.33
C GLY A 229 8.98 38.91 13.08
N ASP A 230 8.49 38.48 14.25
CA ASP A 230 9.09 37.35 14.96
C ASP A 230 8.94 36.05 14.16
N ALA A 231 10.07 35.46 13.77
CA ALA A 231 10.10 34.32 12.86
C ALA A 231 9.43 33.06 13.46
N LEU A 232 9.57 32.82 14.77
CA LEU A 232 8.95 31.67 15.42
C LEU A 232 7.42 31.82 15.46
N SER A 233 6.92 33.01 15.81
CA SER A 233 5.49 33.30 15.80
C SER A 233 4.91 33.22 14.38
N GLN A 234 5.59 33.78 13.38
CA GLN A 234 5.17 33.64 11.97
C GLN A 234 5.12 32.18 11.53
N HIS A 235 6.10 31.37 11.94
CA HIS A 235 6.11 29.93 11.66
C HIS A 235 4.90 29.22 12.28
N LEU A 236 4.63 29.45 13.56
CA LEU A 236 3.49 28.84 14.27
C LEU A 236 2.14 29.19 13.63
N PHE A 237 1.96 30.45 13.21
CA PHE A 237 0.74 30.87 12.49
C PHE A 237 0.68 30.29 11.07
N ALA A 238 1.81 30.18 10.36
CA ALA A 238 1.82 29.51 9.06
C ALA A 238 1.42 28.03 9.21
N GLU A 239 1.92 27.31 10.21
CA GLU A 239 1.50 25.93 10.48
C GLU A 239 0.01 25.84 10.83
N ALA A 240 -0.52 26.78 11.62
CA ALA A 240 -1.95 26.87 11.90
C ALA A 240 -2.78 27.10 10.62
N GLY A 241 -2.33 28.00 9.74
CA GLY A 241 -2.94 28.21 8.43
C GLY A 241 -2.93 26.96 7.55
N ALA A 242 -1.83 26.20 7.58
CA ALA A 242 -1.74 24.92 6.88
C ALA A 242 -2.72 23.88 7.45
N ALA A 243 -2.86 23.79 8.78
CA ALA A 243 -3.83 22.91 9.42
C ALA A 243 -5.28 23.27 9.06
N LEU A 244 -5.63 24.56 9.09
CA LEU A 244 -6.95 25.05 8.69
C LEU A 244 -7.25 24.74 7.20
N ALA A 245 -6.27 24.95 6.31
CA ALA A 245 -6.39 24.59 4.90
C ALA A 245 -6.53 23.07 4.69
N ALA A 246 -5.92 22.24 5.55
CA ALA A 246 -6.06 20.78 5.47
C ALA A 246 -7.51 20.33 5.76
N HIS A 247 -8.24 21.02 6.63
CA HIS A 247 -9.67 20.76 6.86
C HIS A 247 -10.50 21.01 5.59
N VAL A 248 -10.23 22.13 4.89
CA VAL A 248 -10.88 22.46 3.61
C VAL A 248 -10.60 21.36 2.58
N ALA A 249 -9.34 20.96 2.45
CA ALA A 249 -8.93 19.90 1.54
C ALA A 249 -9.60 18.55 1.84
N ALA A 250 -9.68 18.18 3.12
CA ALA A 250 -10.28 16.91 3.55
C ALA A 250 -11.78 16.85 3.23
N LEU A 251 -12.51 17.94 3.53
CA LEU A 251 -13.95 17.99 3.32
C LEU A 251 -14.33 18.09 1.84
N THR A 252 -13.62 18.91 1.07
CA THR A 252 -13.90 19.04 -0.37
C THR A 252 -13.65 17.74 -1.12
N GLU A 253 -12.58 17.01 -0.79
CA GLU A 253 -12.31 15.69 -1.36
C GLU A 253 -13.35 14.65 -0.94
N ARG A 254 -13.78 14.65 0.33
CA ARG A 254 -14.79 13.71 0.81
C ARG A 254 -16.13 13.92 0.09
N ALA A 255 -16.55 15.18 -0.05
CA ALA A 255 -17.74 15.54 -0.82
C ALA A 255 -17.60 15.11 -2.29
N GLN A 256 -16.47 15.39 -2.94
CA GLN A 256 -16.22 15.02 -4.34
C GLN A 256 -16.29 13.50 -4.57
N ARG A 257 -15.72 12.70 -3.66
CA ARG A 257 -15.75 11.23 -3.74
C ARG A 257 -17.17 10.67 -3.59
N ALA A 258 -17.98 11.24 -2.70
CA ALA A 258 -19.37 10.82 -2.54
C ALA A 258 -20.24 11.11 -3.77
N HIS A 259 -19.84 12.06 -4.62
CA HIS A 259 -20.54 12.44 -5.84
C HIS A 259 -19.94 11.80 -7.11
N SER A 260 -19.29 10.63 -6.98
CA SER A 260 -18.66 9.89 -8.09
C SER A 260 -17.74 10.75 -8.97
N GLY A 261 -17.09 11.75 -8.39
CA GLY A 261 -16.20 12.65 -9.11
C GLY A 261 -16.89 13.74 -9.95
N ALA A 262 -18.22 13.86 -9.91
CA ALA A 262 -18.91 15.03 -10.46
C ALA A 262 -18.56 16.29 -9.65
N ALA A 263 -18.23 17.39 -10.33
CA ALA A 263 -17.87 18.64 -9.66
C ALA A 263 -19.04 19.15 -8.79
N VAL A 264 -18.91 18.98 -7.47
CA VAL A 264 -19.91 19.38 -6.48
C VAL A 264 -20.01 20.91 -6.39
N PHE A 265 -18.87 21.59 -6.54
CA PHE A 265 -18.76 23.05 -6.52
C PHE A 265 -18.10 23.53 -7.81
N ARG A 266 -18.90 23.80 -8.86
CA ARG A 266 -18.40 24.14 -10.21
C ARG A 266 -17.66 25.48 -10.26
N ASP A 267 -18.11 26.45 -9.48
CA ASP A 267 -17.57 27.82 -9.46
C ASP A 267 -16.70 28.10 -8.23
N GLY A 268 -16.17 27.04 -7.62
CA GLY A 268 -15.46 27.11 -6.34
C GLY A 268 -16.40 27.00 -5.13
N ILE A 269 -15.80 26.79 -3.96
CA ILE A 269 -16.53 26.65 -2.70
C ILE A 269 -16.46 27.95 -1.89
N ARG A 270 -17.60 28.40 -1.38
CA ARG A 270 -17.66 29.48 -0.39
C ARG A 270 -17.29 28.93 0.98
N VAL A 271 -16.24 29.47 1.58
CA VAL A 271 -15.81 29.14 2.95
C VAL A 271 -16.11 30.32 3.87
N VAL A 272 -16.94 30.09 4.89
CA VAL A 272 -17.29 31.04 5.94
C VAL A 272 -16.28 30.89 7.07
N CYS A 273 -15.41 31.87 7.25
CA CYS A 273 -14.40 31.87 8.31
C CYS A 273 -14.98 32.51 9.59
N VAL A 274 -14.99 31.75 10.69
CA VAL A 274 -15.56 32.19 11.97
C VAL A 274 -14.52 32.05 13.08
N GLY A 275 -14.45 33.03 13.99
CA GLY A 275 -13.56 33.00 15.15
C GLY A 275 -12.38 33.97 15.08
N SER A 276 -11.81 34.27 16.25
CA SER A 276 -10.83 35.34 16.44
C SER A 276 -9.47 35.12 15.79
N VAL A 277 -9.08 33.86 15.52
CA VAL A 277 -7.77 33.54 14.91
C VAL A 277 -7.69 34.11 13.48
N TRP A 278 -8.83 34.22 12.79
CA TRP A 278 -8.90 34.79 11.44
C TRP A 278 -8.50 36.27 11.36
N ASN A 279 -8.51 37.00 12.48
CA ASN A 279 -7.98 38.38 12.51
C ASN A 279 -6.49 38.42 12.16
N SER A 280 -5.78 37.30 12.30
CA SER A 280 -4.36 37.15 11.94
C SER A 280 -4.16 36.47 10.58
N TRP A 281 -5.09 36.66 9.65
CA TRP A 281 -5.04 36.05 8.32
C TRP A 281 -3.71 36.28 7.58
N SER A 282 -3.10 37.45 7.71
CA SER A 282 -1.80 37.75 7.10
C SER A 282 -0.71 36.74 7.49
N ALA A 283 -0.69 36.31 8.75
CA ALA A 283 0.25 35.31 9.28
C ALA A 283 -0.14 33.86 8.94
N LEU A 284 -1.44 33.56 8.84
CA LEU A 284 -1.96 32.23 8.47
C LEU A 284 -1.76 31.93 6.96
N LYS A 285 -1.94 32.96 6.12
CA LYS A 285 -2.05 32.86 4.66
C LYS A 285 -0.90 32.09 4.01
N PRO A 286 0.39 32.31 4.34
CA PRO A 286 1.49 31.59 3.68
C PRO A 286 1.38 30.07 3.78
N GLY A 287 1.08 29.56 4.98
CA GLY A 287 0.95 28.12 5.19
C GLY A 287 -0.35 27.55 4.62
N ALA A 288 -1.45 28.30 4.70
CA ALA A 288 -2.72 27.91 4.08
C ALA A 288 -2.57 27.72 2.55
N LEU A 289 -1.97 28.70 1.87
CA LEU A 289 -1.76 28.63 0.41
C LEU A 289 -0.79 27.51 0.03
N LYS A 290 0.29 27.32 0.79
CA LYS A 290 1.23 26.21 0.58
C LYS A 290 0.54 24.86 0.67
N GLN A 291 -0.33 24.66 1.68
CA GLN A 291 -1.07 23.42 1.87
C GLN A 291 -2.05 23.15 0.72
N LEU A 292 -2.82 24.16 0.30
CA LEU A 292 -3.77 24.02 -0.81
C LEU A 292 -3.06 23.75 -2.14
N ALA A 293 -1.92 24.41 -2.40
CA ALA A 293 -1.10 24.18 -3.59
C ALA A 293 -0.56 22.74 -3.64
N ALA A 294 0.04 22.27 -2.54
CA ALA A 294 0.55 20.90 -2.44
C ALA A 294 -0.56 19.84 -2.63
N ARG A 295 -1.79 20.14 -2.16
CA ARG A 295 -2.93 19.24 -2.39
C ARG A 295 -3.35 19.22 -3.85
N ARG A 296 -3.38 20.38 -4.53
CA ARG A 296 -3.71 20.49 -5.96
C ARG A 296 -2.73 19.68 -6.81
N GLU A 297 -1.44 19.76 -6.52
CA GLU A 297 -0.42 18.95 -7.22
C GLU A 297 -0.65 17.45 -7.03
N LYS A 298 -0.92 17.00 -5.81
CA LYS A 298 -1.24 15.59 -5.53
C LYS A 298 -2.50 15.13 -6.25
N LEU A 299 -3.55 15.95 -6.31
CA LEU A 299 -4.79 15.62 -7.03
C LEU A 299 -4.55 15.54 -8.54
N ASN A 300 -3.76 16.45 -9.12
CA ASN A 300 -3.37 16.39 -10.53
C ASN A 300 -2.50 15.16 -10.86
N ALA A 301 -1.66 14.74 -9.93
CA ALA A 301 -0.88 13.50 -10.08
C ALA A 301 -1.75 12.24 -9.96
N ALA A 302 -2.79 12.28 -9.13
CA ALA A 302 -3.69 11.14 -8.89
C ALA A 302 -4.81 11.00 -9.94
N SER A 303 -5.22 12.08 -10.61
CA SER A 303 -6.23 12.06 -11.68
C SER A 303 -5.72 11.43 -12.98
N VAL A 304 -4.40 11.19 -13.08
CA VAL A 304 -3.79 10.37 -14.12
C VAL A 304 -3.47 9.01 -13.49
N ILE A 305 -4.31 7.99 -13.69
CA ILE A 305 -3.85 6.60 -13.49
C ILE A 305 -2.81 6.32 -14.57
N SER A 306 -1.56 6.70 -14.30
CA SER A 306 -0.45 6.46 -15.21
C SER A 306 -0.13 4.97 -15.17
N LEU A 307 -0.35 4.31 -16.30
CA LEU A 307 0.17 2.96 -16.56
C LEU A 307 1.68 2.98 -16.84
N ALA A 308 2.28 4.17 -17.00
CA ALA A 308 3.70 4.31 -17.28
C ALA A 308 4.55 3.90 -16.06
N GLY A 309 5.68 3.23 -16.30
CA GLY A 309 6.61 2.78 -15.26
C GLY A 309 6.29 1.42 -14.64
N ARG A 310 5.07 0.88 -14.80
CA ARG A 310 4.71 -0.45 -14.26
C ARG A 310 5.56 -1.59 -14.82
N ARG A 311 5.98 -1.51 -16.09
CA ARG A 311 6.93 -2.49 -16.67
C ARG A 311 8.22 -2.55 -15.86
N ASN A 312 8.79 -1.39 -15.50
CA ASN A 312 10.04 -1.33 -14.73
C ASN A 312 9.84 -1.75 -13.27
N GLN A 313 8.62 -1.63 -12.73
CA GLN A 313 8.32 -2.00 -11.34
C GLN A 313 7.99 -3.48 -11.17
N PHE A 314 7.38 -4.13 -12.17
CA PHE A 314 6.80 -5.48 -12.01
C PHE A 314 7.43 -6.54 -12.92
N ASN A 315 8.34 -6.19 -13.83
CA ASN A 315 9.01 -7.17 -14.70
C ASN A 315 10.29 -7.76 -14.08
N PHE A 316 10.35 -7.91 -12.76
CA PHE A 316 11.53 -8.47 -12.08
C PHE A 316 11.91 -9.88 -12.58
N ILE A 317 10.94 -10.71 -12.99
CA ILE A 317 11.22 -12.01 -13.64
C ILE A 317 11.91 -11.81 -14.99
N ALA A 318 11.53 -10.79 -15.77
CA ALA A 318 12.16 -10.50 -17.05
C ALA A 318 13.62 -10.03 -16.87
N ASP A 319 13.91 -9.29 -15.78
CA ASP A 319 15.26 -8.86 -15.45
C ASP A 319 16.17 -10.05 -15.11
N VAL A 320 15.65 -10.99 -14.30
CA VAL A 320 16.35 -12.26 -14.00
C VAL A 320 16.63 -13.07 -15.26
N VAL A 321 15.64 -13.16 -16.15
CA VAL A 321 15.80 -13.85 -17.45
C VAL A 321 16.85 -13.14 -18.30
N ALA A 322 16.86 -11.82 -18.37
CA ALA A 322 17.83 -11.06 -19.17
C ALA A 322 19.28 -11.33 -18.76
N VAL A 323 19.53 -11.48 -17.45
CA VAL A 323 20.87 -11.80 -16.92
C VAL A 323 21.23 -13.28 -17.14
N SER A 324 20.25 -14.18 -17.05
CA SER A 324 20.50 -15.62 -16.95
C SER A 324 20.43 -16.36 -18.29
N ALA A 325 19.52 -15.96 -19.17
CA ALA A 325 19.25 -16.59 -20.47
C ALA A 325 20.48 -16.73 -21.39
N PRO A 326 21.44 -15.77 -21.45
CA PRO A 326 22.62 -15.90 -22.31
C PRO A 326 23.46 -17.15 -22.04
N SER A 327 23.44 -17.66 -20.80
CA SER A 327 24.20 -18.85 -20.41
C SER A 327 23.49 -20.18 -20.72
N VAL A 328 22.21 -20.15 -21.13
CA VAL A 328 21.40 -21.35 -21.38
C VAL A 328 21.66 -21.85 -22.81
N VAL A 329 21.80 -23.17 -22.95
CA VAL A 329 22.13 -23.82 -24.22
C VAL A 329 21.14 -24.92 -24.56
N TYR A 330 20.94 -25.15 -25.86
CA TYR A 330 20.25 -26.32 -26.37
C TYR A 330 21.26 -27.44 -26.63
N ILE A 331 20.93 -28.65 -26.21
CA ILE A 331 21.77 -29.84 -26.38
C ILE A 331 21.00 -30.84 -27.22
N GLU A 332 21.66 -31.34 -28.25
CA GLU A 332 21.13 -32.33 -29.17
C GLU A 332 22.15 -33.44 -29.39
N ILE A 333 21.70 -34.69 -29.23
CA ILE A 333 22.52 -35.88 -29.46
C ILE A 333 22.09 -36.50 -30.79
N LYS A 334 23.00 -36.56 -31.77
CA LYS A 334 22.72 -37.10 -33.11
C LYS A 334 23.38 -38.45 -33.34
N ASP A 335 22.70 -39.32 -34.08
CA ASP A 335 23.30 -40.55 -34.60
C ASP A 335 24.20 -40.22 -35.81
N GLY A 336 25.51 -40.44 -35.68
CA GLY A 336 26.46 -40.22 -36.76
C GLY A 336 26.36 -41.22 -37.92
N ARG A 337 25.56 -42.28 -37.81
CA ARG A 337 25.47 -43.38 -38.80
C ARG A 337 24.10 -43.55 -39.45
N ARG A 338 23.05 -42.88 -38.95
CA ARG A 338 21.68 -42.99 -39.47
C ARG A 338 21.17 -41.63 -39.90
N ALA A 339 20.97 -41.46 -41.20
CA ALA A 339 20.26 -40.32 -41.78
C ALA A 339 18.80 -40.69 -42.05
N ASP A 340 17.91 -39.73 -41.81
CA ASP A 340 16.50 -39.81 -42.19
C ASP A 340 16.38 -39.99 -43.72
N LEU A 341 15.61 -41.00 -44.14
CA LEU A 341 15.47 -41.42 -45.54
C LEU A 341 14.78 -40.38 -46.43
N PHE A 342 14.06 -39.42 -45.87
CA PHE A 342 13.34 -38.38 -46.60
C PHE A 342 14.07 -37.03 -46.59
N THR A 343 14.86 -36.73 -45.55
CA THR A 343 15.50 -35.42 -45.37
C THR A 343 17.03 -35.44 -45.47
N GLY A 344 17.66 -36.62 -45.47
CA GLY A 344 19.11 -36.77 -45.55
C GLY A 344 19.88 -36.28 -44.32
N LYS A 345 19.19 -35.86 -43.25
CA LYS A 345 19.78 -35.33 -42.01
C LYS A 345 19.93 -36.44 -40.95
N SER A 346 20.97 -36.35 -40.13
CA SER A 346 21.19 -37.27 -38.99
C SER A 346 19.99 -37.27 -38.04
N ILE A 347 19.55 -38.46 -37.62
CA ILE A 347 18.42 -38.63 -36.71
C ILE A 347 18.80 -38.15 -35.29
N SER A 348 17.95 -37.30 -34.70
CA SER A 348 18.08 -36.83 -33.32
C SER A 348 17.70 -37.95 -32.35
N LEU A 349 18.63 -38.35 -31.49
CA LEU A 349 18.47 -39.47 -30.53
C LEU A 349 17.96 -39.01 -29.17
N SER A 350 18.34 -37.79 -28.77
CA SER A 350 17.96 -37.17 -27.50
C SER A 350 18.18 -35.67 -27.62
N ASN A 351 17.38 -34.87 -26.92
CA ASN A 351 17.60 -33.44 -26.79
C ASN A 351 17.22 -32.96 -25.39
N GLY A 352 17.71 -31.78 -25.05
CA GLY A 352 17.43 -31.12 -23.79
C GLY A 352 18.08 -29.76 -23.70
N SER A 353 18.12 -29.21 -22.50
CA SER A 353 18.78 -27.95 -22.19
C SER A 353 20.02 -28.19 -21.33
N GLY A 354 20.90 -27.18 -21.31
CA GLY A 354 21.99 -27.08 -20.37
C GLY A 354 22.27 -25.63 -20.05
N PHE A 355 23.29 -25.38 -19.23
CA PHE A 355 23.78 -24.04 -18.99
C PHE A 355 25.29 -24.03 -18.77
N ILE A 356 25.92 -22.96 -19.22
CA ILE A 356 27.37 -22.76 -19.18
C ILE A 356 27.75 -22.30 -17.78
N VAL A 357 28.70 -22.98 -17.14
CA VAL A 357 29.18 -22.64 -15.78
C VAL A 357 30.62 -22.14 -15.75
N LYS A 358 31.33 -22.19 -16.88
CA LYS A 358 32.66 -21.61 -17.03
C LYS A 358 32.81 -20.99 -18.41
N GLU A 359 33.55 -19.89 -18.47
CA GLU A 359 33.79 -19.12 -19.70
C GLU A 359 34.53 -19.93 -20.76
N ASP A 360 35.18 -21.04 -20.39
CA ASP A 360 35.88 -21.99 -21.26
C ASP A 360 34.99 -23.13 -21.79
N GLY A 361 33.66 -22.94 -21.75
CA GLY A 361 32.70 -23.83 -22.41
C GLY A 361 32.32 -25.07 -21.61
N LEU A 362 32.49 -25.06 -20.28
CA LEU A 362 31.94 -26.11 -19.41
C LEU A 362 30.42 -25.92 -19.29
N ILE A 363 29.65 -26.94 -19.62
CA ILE A 363 28.20 -26.94 -19.59
C ILE A 363 27.72 -28.02 -18.62
N LEU A 364 26.68 -27.71 -17.84
CA LEU A 364 25.93 -28.67 -17.04
C LEU A 364 24.60 -29.04 -17.72
N THR A 365 24.20 -30.29 -17.55
CA THR A 365 22.91 -30.81 -17.99
C THR A 365 22.56 -32.08 -17.21
N ASN A 366 21.42 -32.71 -17.53
CA ASN A 366 21.09 -34.01 -17.00
C ASN A 366 21.82 -35.15 -17.72
N ALA A 367 22.09 -36.24 -16.99
CA ALA A 367 22.72 -37.41 -17.57
C ALA A 367 21.83 -38.04 -18.65
N HIS A 368 20.52 -38.17 -18.41
CA HIS A 368 19.61 -38.77 -19.39
C HIS A 368 19.54 -38.00 -20.72
N VAL A 369 19.87 -36.70 -20.75
CA VAL A 369 19.93 -35.91 -22.00
C VAL A 369 21.07 -36.41 -22.89
N VAL A 370 22.20 -36.79 -22.30
CA VAL A 370 23.45 -37.12 -23.03
C VAL A 370 23.73 -38.63 -23.13
N VAL A 371 22.98 -39.47 -22.41
CA VAL A 371 23.18 -40.92 -22.38
C VAL A 371 22.49 -41.58 -23.58
N ASN A 372 23.22 -41.71 -24.70
CA ASN A 372 22.86 -42.65 -25.78
C ASN A 372 24.05 -42.98 -26.71
N LYS A 373 24.53 -44.24 -26.62
CA LYS A 373 25.32 -45.06 -27.57
C LYS A 373 26.72 -44.62 -28.09
N PRO A 374 27.60 -45.61 -28.39
CA PRO A 374 28.87 -45.36 -29.08
C PRO A 374 28.63 -44.72 -30.46
N ASN A 375 29.43 -43.70 -30.79
CA ASN A 375 29.37 -42.88 -32.03
C ASN A 375 28.30 -41.77 -32.06
N ALA A 376 27.74 -41.35 -30.93
CA ALA A 376 26.87 -40.19 -30.87
C ALA A 376 27.66 -38.87 -30.96
N ILE A 377 27.14 -37.91 -31.72
CA ILE A 377 27.70 -36.56 -31.84
C ILE A 377 26.89 -35.63 -30.94
N VAL A 378 27.57 -34.95 -30.00
CA VAL A 378 26.95 -33.92 -29.16
C VAL A 378 26.99 -32.60 -29.90
N ASN A 379 25.82 -32.06 -30.22
CA ASN A 379 25.66 -30.74 -30.81
C ASN A 379 25.08 -29.79 -29.76
N VAL A 380 25.77 -28.67 -29.51
CA VAL A 380 25.34 -27.64 -28.58
C VAL A 380 25.05 -26.37 -29.36
N ARG A 381 23.86 -25.80 -29.17
CA ARG A 381 23.47 -24.53 -29.77
C ARG A 381 23.37 -23.45 -28.68
N LEU A 382 24.09 -22.35 -28.88
CA LEU A 382 24.09 -21.19 -27.97
C LEU A 382 22.90 -20.26 -28.25
N MET A 383 22.63 -19.33 -27.34
CA MET A 383 21.54 -18.35 -27.47
C MET A 383 21.71 -17.44 -28.71
N ASP A 384 22.94 -17.15 -29.13
CA ASP A 384 23.23 -16.39 -30.36
C ASP A 384 22.92 -17.18 -31.66
N GLY A 385 22.52 -18.45 -31.53
CA GLY A 385 22.17 -19.35 -32.62
C GLY A 385 23.34 -20.17 -33.16
N SER A 386 24.59 -19.93 -32.71
CA SER A 386 25.77 -20.68 -33.13
C SER A 386 25.73 -22.13 -32.66
N ASN A 387 26.21 -23.05 -33.50
CA ASN A 387 26.27 -24.49 -33.22
C ASN A 387 27.72 -24.95 -33.04
N HIS A 388 27.98 -25.74 -32.00
CA HIS A 388 29.29 -26.25 -31.65
C HIS A 388 29.21 -27.74 -31.36
N THR A 389 30.17 -28.50 -31.88
CA THR A 389 30.33 -29.90 -31.51
C THR A 389 31.00 -29.97 -30.13
N GLY A 390 30.35 -30.66 -29.20
CA GLY A 390 30.86 -30.88 -27.85
C GLY A 390 31.23 -32.34 -27.60
N PHE A 391 31.75 -32.60 -26.41
CA PHE A 391 31.96 -33.95 -25.90
C PHE A 391 31.54 -34.04 -24.43
N VAL A 392 31.18 -35.25 -24.01
CA VAL A 392 30.80 -35.52 -22.62
C VAL A 392 32.07 -35.64 -21.77
N GLU A 393 32.19 -34.82 -20.74
CA GLU A 393 33.38 -34.78 -19.86
C GLU A 393 33.19 -35.68 -18.63
N SER A 394 31.99 -35.69 -18.03
CA SER A 394 31.67 -36.57 -16.90
C SER A 394 30.17 -36.87 -16.85
N VAL A 395 29.81 -38.04 -16.33
CA VAL A 395 28.41 -38.48 -16.17
C VAL A 395 28.26 -39.17 -14.83
N ASP A 396 27.24 -38.79 -14.07
CA ASP A 396 26.75 -39.51 -12.91
C ASP A 396 25.29 -39.91 -13.11
N LEU A 397 25.08 -41.17 -13.48
CA LEU A 397 23.75 -41.75 -13.68
C LEU A 397 22.93 -41.82 -12.37
N LYS A 398 23.60 -41.88 -11.21
CA LYS A 398 22.92 -41.91 -9.92
C LYS A 398 22.26 -40.56 -9.65
N SER A 399 23.01 -39.46 -9.80
CA SER A 399 22.48 -38.11 -9.60
C SER A 399 21.75 -37.51 -10.80
N ASP A 400 21.78 -38.19 -11.94
CA ASP A 400 21.27 -37.67 -13.22
C ASP A 400 21.94 -36.35 -13.62
N LEU A 401 23.25 -36.25 -13.39
CA LEU A 401 24.10 -35.09 -13.71
C LEU A 401 25.13 -35.44 -14.79
N ALA A 402 25.39 -34.51 -15.70
CA ALA A 402 26.47 -34.61 -16.66
C ALA A 402 27.11 -33.26 -16.94
N THR A 403 28.39 -33.30 -17.30
CA THR A 403 29.11 -32.17 -17.88
C THR A 403 29.43 -32.40 -19.35
N LEU A 404 29.26 -31.34 -20.14
CA LEU A 404 29.68 -31.27 -21.52
C LEU A 404 30.75 -30.19 -21.67
N ARG A 405 31.59 -30.35 -22.70
CA ARG A 405 32.58 -29.36 -23.08
C ARG A 405 32.41 -28.96 -24.54
N ILE A 406 32.44 -27.65 -24.81
CA ILE A 406 32.59 -27.09 -26.15
C ILE A 406 33.91 -26.30 -26.25
N PRO A 407 34.59 -26.29 -27.41
CA PRO A 407 35.89 -25.64 -27.57
C PRO A 407 35.74 -24.12 -27.86
N VAL A 408 35.02 -23.40 -27.01
CA VAL A 408 34.73 -21.96 -27.15
C VAL A 408 35.05 -21.25 -25.84
N LYS A 409 35.58 -20.02 -25.92
CA LYS A 409 36.00 -19.19 -24.78
C LYS A 409 35.19 -17.90 -24.70
N ASN A 410 35.28 -17.21 -23.56
CA ASN A 410 34.62 -15.93 -23.27
C ASN A 410 33.09 -16.03 -23.35
N LEU A 411 32.55 -17.17 -22.91
CA LEU A 411 31.11 -17.42 -22.92
C LEU A 411 30.43 -16.84 -21.67
N PRO A 412 29.18 -16.38 -21.78
CA PRO A 412 28.38 -16.00 -20.62
C PRO A 412 28.16 -17.20 -19.70
N THR A 413 28.37 -17.01 -18.40
CA THR A 413 28.25 -18.08 -17.40
C THR A 413 27.10 -17.86 -16.44
N MET A 414 26.42 -18.94 -16.09
CA MET A 414 25.46 -19.02 -15.00
C MET A 414 26.19 -19.03 -13.65
N LYS A 415 25.77 -18.15 -12.74
CA LYS A 415 26.23 -18.20 -11.35
C LYS A 415 25.57 -19.37 -10.63
N LEU A 416 26.34 -20.10 -9.83
CA LEU A 416 25.79 -21.17 -8.99
C LEU A 416 25.50 -20.61 -7.59
N GLY A 417 24.22 -20.58 -7.22
CA GLY A 417 23.76 -20.17 -5.89
C GLY A 417 23.90 -21.30 -4.88
N THR A 418 23.04 -21.33 -3.87
CA THR A 418 22.91 -22.47 -2.94
C THR A 418 21.48 -22.97 -2.88
N SER A 419 21.34 -24.26 -2.57
CA SER A 419 20.04 -24.92 -2.37
C SER A 419 19.77 -25.21 -0.89
N ALA A 420 20.72 -24.94 0.01
CA ALA A 420 20.68 -25.34 1.41
C ALA A 420 19.78 -24.44 2.28
N ASP A 421 19.61 -23.18 1.91
CA ASP A 421 18.84 -22.16 2.62
C ASP A 421 17.52 -21.80 1.95
N LEU A 422 17.15 -22.51 0.88
CA LEU A 422 15.89 -22.32 0.18
C LEU A 422 14.69 -22.46 1.13
N ARG A 423 13.65 -21.67 0.89
CA ARG A 423 12.40 -21.73 1.65
C ARG A 423 11.20 -21.95 0.74
N PRO A 424 10.18 -22.72 1.20
CA PRO A 424 8.90 -22.77 0.50
C PRO A 424 8.30 -21.36 0.31
N GLY A 425 7.83 -21.07 -0.90
CA GLY A 425 7.26 -19.77 -1.29
C GLY A 425 8.24 -18.84 -2.03
N GLU A 426 9.52 -19.17 -2.13
CA GLU A 426 10.48 -18.38 -2.91
C GLU A 426 10.21 -18.48 -4.41
N TRP A 427 10.20 -17.35 -5.10
CA TRP A 427 10.04 -17.29 -6.55
C TRP A 427 11.23 -17.92 -7.26
N VAL A 428 10.92 -18.71 -8.28
CA VAL A 428 11.90 -19.39 -9.11
C VAL A 428 11.51 -19.30 -10.58
N VAL A 429 12.52 -19.30 -11.42
CA VAL A 429 12.40 -19.27 -12.88
C VAL A 429 13.08 -20.51 -13.45
N ALA A 430 12.30 -21.40 -14.06
CA ALA A 430 12.82 -22.54 -14.79
C ALA A 430 13.07 -22.13 -16.25
N MET A 431 14.32 -22.25 -16.68
CA MET A 431 14.74 -21.87 -18.03
C MET A 431 15.21 -23.07 -18.83
N GLY A 432 14.98 -23.02 -20.13
CA GLY A 432 15.51 -23.96 -21.11
C GLY A 432 15.40 -23.42 -22.53
N SER A 433 15.90 -24.17 -23.50
CA SER A 433 15.91 -23.80 -24.92
C SER A 433 15.35 -24.94 -25.79
N PRO A 434 14.03 -25.27 -25.74
CA PRO A 434 13.46 -26.27 -26.63
C PRO A 434 13.61 -25.88 -28.11
N LEU A 435 14.08 -26.83 -28.92
CA LEU A 435 14.12 -26.73 -30.39
C LEU A 435 14.90 -25.51 -30.92
N ALA A 436 15.68 -24.85 -30.08
CA ALA A 436 16.53 -23.71 -30.39
C ALA A 436 15.84 -22.55 -31.13
N LEU A 437 14.54 -22.37 -30.92
CA LEU A 437 13.73 -21.30 -31.54
C LEU A 437 13.26 -20.25 -30.52
N SER A 438 13.19 -20.58 -29.22
CA SER A 438 12.85 -19.63 -28.14
C SER A 438 13.22 -20.23 -26.79
N ASN A 439 13.86 -19.45 -25.91
CA ASN A 439 14.04 -19.87 -24.52
C ASN A 439 12.65 -20.05 -23.88
N THR A 440 12.38 -21.23 -23.35
CA THR A 440 11.19 -21.46 -22.53
C THR A 440 11.48 -20.99 -21.14
N VAL A 441 10.76 -19.96 -20.73
CA VAL A 441 10.81 -19.39 -19.39
C VAL A 441 9.49 -19.72 -18.73
N THR A 442 9.56 -20.42 -17.61
CA THR A 442 8.40 -20.66 -16.75
C THR A 442 8.74 -20.17 -15.35
N ALA A 443 7.78 -19.56 -14.68
CA ALA A 443 7.94 -19.05 -13.33
C ALA A 443 7.00 -19.77 -12.38
N GLY A 444 7.42 -19.88 -11.13
CA GLY A 444 6.66 -20.50 -10.06
C GLY A 444 7.33 -20.22 -8.72
N VAL A 445 7.00 -21.00 -7.72
CA VAL A 445 7.61 -20.96 -6.39
C VAL A 445 8.22 -22.30 -6.00
N VAL A 446 9.14 -22.28 -5.06
CA VAL A 446 9.57 -23.48 -4.34
C VAL A 446 8.39 -23.98 -3.50
N SER A 447 7.89 -25.17 -3.79
CA SER A 447 6.80 -25.78 -3.02
C SER A 447 7.34 -26.61 -1.84
N SER A 448 8.52 -27.20 -1.98
CA SER A 448 9.22 -27.95 -0.94
C SER A 448 10.70 -28.08 -1.30
N THR A 449 11.59 -28.04 -0.31
CA THR A 449 13.04 -28.12 -0.51
C THR A 449 13.61 -29.50 -0.25
N GLN A 450 12.82 -30.39 0.37
CA GLN A 450 13.31 -31.68 0.87
C GLN A 450 12.41 -32.87 0.50
N ARG A 451 12.09 -33.06 -0.78
CA ARG A 451 11.30 -34.22 -1.22
C ARG A 451 12.21 -35.42 -1.48
N GLY A 452 12.10 -36.48 -0.68
CA GLY A 452 12.90 -37.68 -0.82
C GLY A 452 12.52 -38.51 -2.06
N SER A 453 13.51 -39.08 -2.75
CA SER A 453 13.35 -40.00 -3.88
C SER A 453 12.40 -41.18 -3.62
N ALA A 454 12.36 -41.69 -2.38
CA ALA A 454 11.47 -42.78 -1.96
C ALA A 454 9.99 -42.36 -2.00
N GLU A 455 9.68 -41.11 -1.65
CA GLU A 455 8.33 -40.54 -1.71
C GLU A 455 7.87 -40.30 -3.15
N LEU A 456 8.82 -40.19 -4.09
CA LEU A 456 8.59 -40.07 -5.53
C LEU A 456 8.51 -41.43 -6.25
N GLY A 457 8.59 -42.54 -5.51
CA GLY A 457 8.59 -43.89 -6.07
C GLY A 457 9.89 -44.27 -6.79
N ILE A 458 10.94 -43.44 -6.69
CA ILE A 458 12.24 -43.64 -7.34
C ILE A 458 13.11 -44.52 -6.42
N ARG A 459 13.04 -45.84 -6.62
CA ARG A 459 13.81 -46.82 -5.84
C ARG A 459 15.29 -46.83 -6.25
N GLY A 460 16.21 -46.85 -5.28
CA GLY A 460 17.66 -47.04 -5.51
C GLY A 460 18.48 -45.75 -5.68
N LYS A 461 17.89 -44.57 -5.49
CA LYS A 461 18.60 -43.29 -5.38
C LYS A 461 18.34 -42.73 -3.99
N ASP A 462 19.36 -42.40 -3.22
CA ASP A 462 19.21 -41.66 -1.94
C ASP A 462 19.41 -40.18 -2.25
N MET A 463 18.38 -39.53 -2.77
CA MET A 463 18.45 -38.14 -3.21
C MET A 463 17.22 -37.36 -2.79
N VAL A 464 17.44 -36.07 -2.59
CA VAL A 464 16.42 -35.10 -2.24
C VAL A 464 16.23 -34.13 -3.40
N TYR A 465 14.99 -33.79 -3.73
CA TYR A 465 14.67 -32.89 -4.84
C TYR A 465 14.00 -31.61 -4.34
N ILE A 466 14.24 -30.52 -5.08
CA ILE A 466 13.48 -29.27 -4.95
C ILE A 466 12.16 -29.48 -5.71
N GLN A 467 11.04 -29.33 -5.04
CA GLN A 467 9.72 -29.30 -5.66
C GLN A 467 9.37 -27.86 -6.04
N THR A 468 8.86 -27.65 -7.25
CA THR A 468 8.33 -26.37 -7.71
C THR A 468 7.04 -26.56 -8.51
N ASP A 469 6.18 -25.56 -8.49
CA ASP A 469 5.02 -25.48 -9.38
C ASP A 469 5.35 -24.86 -10.74
N ALA A 470 6.57 -24.35 -10.93
CA ALA A 470 7.06 -23.89 -12.23
C ALA A 470 6.97 -25.04 -13.25
N PRO A 471 6.26 -24.83 -14.38
CA PRO A 471 6.13 -25.90 -15.38
C PRO A 471 7.47 -26.34 -15.97
N ILE A 472 7.83 -27.62 -15.78
CA ILE A 472 8.98 -28.27 -16.42
C ILE A 472 8.49 -29.22 -17.52
N THR A 473 9.13 -29.21 -18.68
CA THR A 473 8.82 -30.05 -19.84
C THR A 473 10.11 -30.52 -20.51
N PHE A 474 10.02 -31.43 -21.49
CA PHE A 474 11.19 -31.94 -22.24
C PHE A 474 12.10 -30.83 -22.80
N GLY A 475 11.56 -29.62 -23.02
CA GLY A 475 12.31 -28.48 -23.50
C GLY A 475 13.24 -27.80 -22.51
N ASN A 476 12.97 -27.87 -21.19
CA ASN A 476 13.79 -27.23 -20.16
C ASN A 476 14.48 -28.20 -19.20
N SER A 477 14.25 -29.52 -19.34
CA SER A 477 15.07 -30.55 -18.68
C SER A 477 16.56 -30.35 -18.99
N GLY A 478 17.38 -30.38 -17.96
CA GLY A 478 18.82 -30.10 -17.97
C GLY A 478 19.17 -28.60 -17.88
N GLY A 479 18.20 -27.71 -18.07
CA GLY A 479 18.37 -26.26 -17.88
C GLY A 479 18.31 -25.85 -16.40
N PRO A 480 18.64 -24.59 -16.07
CA PRO A 480 18.73 -24.14 -14.69
C PRO A 480 17.35 -23.79 -14.11
N LEU A 481 17.19 -24.06 -12.81
CA LEU A 481 16.18 -23.44 -11.95
C LEU A 481 16.85 -22.28 -11.22
N VAL A 482 16.34 -21.06 -11.38
CA VAL A 482 17.03 -19.82 -11.00
C VAL A 482 16.23 -19.01 -9.98
N ASN A 483 16.90 -18.45 -8.97
CA ASN A 483 16.30 -17.56 -7.98
C ASN A 483 16.18 -16.11 -8.51
N LEU A 484 15.61 -15.20 -7.72
CA LEU A 484 15.48 -13.80 -8.13
C LEU A 484 16.80 -13.00 -8.20
N ASP A 485 17.90 -13.58 -7.72
CA ASP A 485 19.25 -12.99 -7.82
C ASP A 485 19.98 -13.41 -9.10
N GLY A 486 19.34 -14.23 -9.96
CA GLY A 486 19.95 -14.72 -11.20
C GLY A 486 20.94 -15.87 -10.99
N GLU A 487 20.81 -16.60 -9.89
CA GLU A 487 21.68 -17.72 -9.54
C GLU A 487 20.95 -19.06 -9.72
N ALA A 488 21.63 -20.04 -10.31
CA ALA A 488 21.12 -21.41 -10.41
C ALA A 488 21.10 -22.07 -9.03
N ILE A 489 19.90 -22.44 -8.58
CA ILE A 489 19.64 -23.16 -7.32
C ILE A 489 19.29 -24.63 -7.56
N GLY A 490 19.06 -25.03 -8.82
CA GLY A 490 18.92 -26.42 -9.20
C GLY A 490 18.97 -26.66 -10.71
N ILE A 491 18.87 -27.92 -11.12
CA ILE A 491 18.75 -28.35 -12.52
C ILE A 491 17.37 -28.97 -12.74
N ASN A 492 16.60 -28.39 -13.66
CA ASN A 492 15.26 -28.86 -14.03
C ASN A 492 15.37 -30.31 -14.51
N SER A 493 14.66 -31.26 -13.91
CA SER A 493 14.87 -32.68 -14.20
C SER A 493 13.56 -33.38 -14.56
N MET A 494 12.54 -33.32 -13.70
CA MET A 494 11.35 -34.17 -13.82
C MET A 494 10.06 -33.38 -13.67
N LYS A 495 9.03 -33.77 -14.42
CA LYS A 495 7.63 -33.37 -14.19
C LYS A 495 6.82 -34.62 -13.85
N VAL A 496 6.01 -34.54 -12.79
CA VAL A 496 5.10 -35.62 -12.39
C VAL A 496 3.69 -35.34 -12.88
N THR A 497 3.17 -34.14 -12.62
CA THR A 497 1.85 -33.67 -13.11
C THR A 497 1.87 -32.15 -13.27
N SER A 498 0.76 -31.55 -13.71
CA SER A 498 0.65 -30.08 -13.76
C SER A 498 0.80 -29.48 -12.37
N GLY A 499 1.64 -28.44 -12.23
CA GLY A 499 1.92 -27.80 -10.94
C GLY A 499 2.79 -28.61 -9.98
N ILE A 500 3.34 -29.76 -10.40
CA ILE A 500 4.29 -30.55 -9.60
C ILE A 500 5.48 -30.97 -10.48
N SER A 501 6.56 -30.20 -10.35
CA SER A 501 7.84 -30.41 -11.02
C SER A 501 8.98 -30.53 -10.00
N PHE A 502 10.10 -31.13 -10.42
CA PHE A 502 11.27 -31.37 -9.57
C PHE A 502 12.58 -30.96 -10.25
N ALA A 503 13.45 -30.34 -9.45
CA ALA A 503 14.81 -29.99 -9.83
C ALA A 503 15.82 -30.67 -8.89
N ILE A 504 16.99 -31.01 -9.44
CA ILE A 504 18.13 -31.51 -8.67
C ILE A 504 18.79 -30.32 -7.96
N PRO A 505 18.95 -30.32 -6.62
CA PRO A 505 19.60 -29.24 -5.88
C PRO A 505 21.00 -28.91 -6.39
N ILE A 506 21.33 -27.62 -6.49
CA ILE A 506 22.64 -27.17 -7.01
C ILE A 506 23.81 -27.59 -6.12
N ASP A 507 23.58 -27.84 -4.83
CA ASP A 507 24.68 -28.27 -3.95
C ASP A 507 25.17 -29.70 -4.30
N TYR A 508 24.31 -30.58 -4.83
CA TYR A 508 24.76 -31.86 -5.41
C TYR A 508 25.63 -31.65 -6.65
N VAL A 509 25.34 -30.63 -7.44
CA VAL A 509 26.14 -30.25 -8.61
C VAL A 509 27.52 -29.80 -8.19
N LYS A 510 27.64 -28.99 -7.13
CA LYS A 510 28.93 -28.57 -6.58
C LYS A 510 29.77 -29.77 -6.14
N GLU A 511 29.15 -30.74 -5.45
CA GLU A 511 29.83 -31.99 -5.11
C GLU A 511 30.26 -32.79 -6.33
N PHE A 512 29.39 -32.90 -7.34
CA PHE A 512 29.69 -33.60 -8.58
C PHE A 512 30.87 -32.96 -9.33
N LEU A 513 30.90 -31.63 -9.44
CA LEU A 513 32.01 -30.88 -10.04
C LEU A 513 33.32 -31.02 -9.25
N ALA A 514 33.24 -31.15 -7.93
CA ALA A 514 34.40 -31.43 -7.09
C ALA A 514 34.94 -32.86 -7.31
N LYS A 515 34.05 -33.86 -7.41
CA LYS A 515 34.38 -35.28 -7.63
C LYS A 515 34.85 -35.58 -9.05
N SER A 516 34.30 -34.91 -10.07
CA SER A 516 34.68 -35.08 -11.48
C SER A 516 36.16 -34.76 -11.77
N LYS A 517 36.83 -34.01 -10.88
CA LYS A 517 38.29 -33.79 -10.95
C LYS A 517 39.14 -35.04 -10.66
N THR A 518 38.55 -36.11 -10.12
CA THR A 518 39.22 -37.38 -9.84
C THR A 518 38.54 -38.52 -10.63
N LYS A 519 39.26 -39.18 -11.55
CA LYS A 519 38.70 -40.24 -12.43
C LYS A 519 38.24 -41.46 -11.62
N PRO A 520 36.97 -41.90 -11.68
CA PRO A 520 36.55 -43.17 -11.11
C PRO A 520 36.68 -44.34 -12.13
N PRO A 521 36.78 -45.60 -11.66
CA PRO A 521 36.92 -46.78 -12.51
C PRO A 521 35.57 -47.22 -13.13
N PRO A 522 35.59 -47.94 -14.27
CA PRO A 522 34.37 -48.32 -15.00
C PRO A 522 33.60 -49.45 -14.29
N VAL A 523 32.28 -49.31 -14.18
CA VAL A 523 31.38 -50.35 -13.65
C VAL A 523 30.26 -50.62 -14.67
N SER A 524 30.09 -51.89 -15.08
CA SER A 524 28.99 -52.32 -15.96
C SER A 524 27.78 -52.77 -15.15
N ARG A 525 26.57 -52.28 -15.46
CA ARG A 525 25.30 -52.86 -15.00
C ARG A 525 24.25 -52.86 -16.11
N ARG A 526 23.40 -53.90 -16.12
CA ARG A 526 22.32 -54.11 -17.10
C ARG A 526 20.99 -53.61 -16.53
N TYR A 527 20.15 -53.02 -17.38
CA TYR A 527 18.82 -52.54 -17.01
C TYR A 527 17.74 -53.09 -17.96
N LEU A 528 16.52 -53.21 -17.45
CA LEU A 528 15.31 -53.53 -18.20
C LEU A 528 14.35 -52.34 -18.10
N GLY A 529 13.98 -51.75 -19.24
CA GLY A 529 13.07 -50.60 -19.30
C GLY A 529 11.69 -51.01 -19.79
N ILE A 530 10.66 -50.47 -19.15
CA ILE A 530 9.25 -50.56 -19.57
C ILE A 530 8.76 -49.12 -19.79
N THR A 531 8.03 -48.88 -20.87
CA THR A 531 7.43 -47.57 -21.16
C THR A 531 5.94 -47.75 -21.36
N MET A 532 5.15 -46.91 -20.69
CA MET A 532 3.71 -46.82 -20.89
C MET A 532 3.43 -45.66 -21.83
N LEU A 533 2.68 -45.92 -22.90
CA LEU A 533 2.24 -44.90 -23.86
C LEU A 533 0.72 -44.76 -23.77
N SER A 534 0.25 -43.52 -23.64
CA SER A 534 -1.16 -43.18 -23.75
C SER A 534 -1.54 -43.13 -25.23
N LEU A 535 -2.49 -43.97 -25.64
CA LEU A 535 -2.94 -44.06 -27.04
C LEU A 535 -3.86 -42.89 -27.38
N THR A 536 -3.34 -41.91 -28.11
CA THR A 536 -4.12 -40.87 -28.79
C THR A 536 -4.45 -41.31 -30.22
N GLU A 537 -5.48 -40.74 -30.85
CA GLU A 537 -5.87 -41.10 -32.22
C GLU A 537 -4.72 -40.99 -33.23
N ASN A 538 -3.88 -39.97 -33.10
CA ASN A 538 -2.71 -39.77 -33.95
C ASN A 538 -1.65 -40.88 -33.77
N ILE A 539 -1.40 -41.31 -32.54
CA ILE A 539 -0.46 -42.41 -32.24
C ILE A 539 -1.03 -43.75 -32.73
N LEU A 540 -2.34 -43.96 -32.62
CA LEU A 540 -3.02 -45.17 -33.10
C LEU A 540 -2.97 -45.28 -34.64
N LEU A 541 -3.16 -44.17 -35.34
CA LEU A 541 -2.99 -44.07 -36.79
C LEU A 541 -1.55 -44.41 -37.21
N GLU A 542 -0.56 -43.83 -36.52
CA GLU A 542 0.86 -44.08 -36.80
C GLU A 542 1.25 -45.55 -36.53
N LEU A 543 0.70 -46.16 -35.49
CA LEU A 543 0.92 -47.59 -35.16
C LEU A 543 0.27 -48.53 -36.18
N ARG A 544 -0.93 -48.23 -36.68
CA ARG A 544 -1.60 -49.01 -37.75
C ARG A 544 -0.85 -48.95 -39.08
N MET A 545 -0.24 -47.79 -39.39
CA MET A 545 0.58 -47.65 -40.59
C MET A 545 1.90 -48.44 -40.51
N ARG A 546 2.46 -48.59 -39.30
CA ARG A 546 3.71 -49.34 -39.08
C ARG A 546 3.50 -50.84 -38.85
N ASN A 547 2.32 -51.26 -38.41
CA ASN A 547 2.04 -52.66 -38.10
C ASN A 547 0.58 -53.04 -38.44
N PRO A 548 0.32 -53.77 -39.55
CA PRO A 548 -1.04 -54.01 -40.07
C PRO A 548 -1.95 -54.87 -39.18
N GLU A 549 -1.40 -55.55 -38.17
CA GLU A 549 -2.17 -56.46 -37.28
C GLU A 549 -2.94 -55.73 -36.16
N VAL A 550 -2.78 -54.41 -36.03
CA VAL A 550 -3.50 -53.62 -35.03
C VAL A 550 -4.97 -53.44 -35.45
N LYS A 551 -5.86 -54.23 -34.85
CA LYS A 551 -7.30 -54.28 -35.17
C LYS A 551 -8.01 -52.92 -34.99
N GLU A 552 -9.02 -52.67 -35.82
CA GLU A 552 -9.82 -51.44 -35.78
C GLU A 552 -10.58 -51.23 -34.46
N SER A 553 -10.88 -52.32 -33.73
CA SER A 553 -11.63 -52.32 -32.48
C SER A 553 -10.86 -51.79 -31.25
N VAL A 554 -9.59 -51.38 -31.39
CA VAL A 554 -8.82 -50.77 -30.30
C VAL A 554 -9.21 -49.29 -30.18
N ILE A 555 -9.94 -48.96 -29.10
CA ILE A 555 -10.41 -47.60 -28.79
C ILE A 555 -9.43 -46.95 -27.79
N ALA A 556 -9.25 -45.62 -27.87
CA ALA A 556 -8.24 -44.77 -27.22
C ALA A 556 -8.11 -44.81 -25.68
N GLN A 557 -8.70 -45.80 -24.98
CA GLN A 557 -8.77 -45.84 -23.52
C GLN A 557 -7.96 -46.95 -22.85
N TRP A 558 -7.33 -47.88 -23.58
CA TRP A 558 -6.56 -48.98 -22.97
C TRP A 558 -5.07 -48.91 -23.30
N ALA A 559 -4.21 -48.99 -22.28
CA ALA A 559 -2.76 -49.08 -22.41
C ALA A 559 -2.34 -50.46 -22.94
N ILE A 560 -1.53 -50.52 -24.00
CA ILE A 560 -0.97 -51.77 -24.54
C ILE A 560 0.50 -51.88 -24.13
N TRP A 561 0.90 -53.07 -23.66
CA TRP A 561 2.30 -53.44 -23.42
C TRP A 561 2.98 -53.90 -24.71
N LEU A 562 4.13 -53.33 -25.07
CA LEU A 562 4.95 -53.85 -26.18
C LEU A 562 6.44 -54.05 -25.82
N ALA A 563 6.81 -55.34 -25.86
CA ALA A 563 8.10 -56.03 -26.06
C ALA A 563 9.40 -55.66 -25.28
N PHE A 564 9.93 -56.70 -24.64
CA PHE A 564 11.20 -56.80 -23.91
C PHE A 564 12.43 -56.77 -24.83
N ARG A 565 13.49 -56.04 -24.44
CA ARG A 565 14.86 -56.25 -24.94
C ARG A 565 15.87 -56.23 -23.79
N VAL A 566 16.50 -57.38 -23.54
CA VAL A 566 17.64 -57.50 -22.64
C VAL A 566 18.89 -57.01 -23.39
N PHE A 567 19.52 -55.94 -22.91
CA PHE A 567 20.80 -55.47 -23.43
C PHE A 567 21.95 -56.04 -22.60
N ASN A 568 22.81 -56.84 -23.24
CA ASN A 568 24.15 -57.10 -22.76
C ASN A 568 25.10 -56.10 -23.42
N LEU A 569 25.51 -55.09 -22.68
CA LEU A 569 26.68 -54.29 -23.04
C LEU A 569 27.90 -55.00 -22.43
N ARG A 570 28.61 -55.80 -23.24
CA ARG A 570 30.05 -55.94 -23.08
C ARG A 570 30.66 -54.73 -23.80
N ASN A 571 31.65 -54.11 -23.15
CA ASN A 571 32.28 -52.85 -23.54
C ASN A 571 32.70 -52.82 -25.01
#